data_AF-M7T5H2-F1
#
_entry.id   AF-M7T5H2-F1
#
_cell.length_a   1.000
_cell.length_b   1.000
_cell.length_c   1.000
_cell.angle_alpha   90.00
_cell.angle_beta   90.00
_cell.angle_gamma   90.00
#
_symmetry.space_group_name_H-M   'P 1'
#
loop_
_entity.id
_entity.type
_entity.pdbx_description
1 polymer ?
#
loop_
_entity_poly.entity_id
_entity_poly.type
_entity_poly.pdbx_seq_one_letter_code
_entity_poly.pdbx_strand_id
1 'polypeptide(L)'
;MKFTAILFTLAAAVAVNASATPQLETRDTCGAGYGGDQRRTNSPCESSNGDRHFCGCDRTGVVQCIGGTWSEIQDCHSGTCHGGNDGGAVC
;
A
#
# COMPACT_ATOMS: atom_id res chain seq x y z
N MET A 1 15.88 -0.64 -53.90
CA MET A 1 15.80 -0.98 -52.46
C MET A 1 16.85 -0.11 -51.77
N LYS A 2 16.64 0.68 -50.71
CA LYS A 2 15.69 0.69 -49.59
C LYS A 2 15.60 2.17 -49.11
N PHE A 3 14.43 2.79 -48.96
CA PHE A 3 13.75 3.06 -47.67
C PHE A 3 14.69 2.92 -46.44
N THR A 4 14.81 3.86 -45.50
CA THR A 4 13.71 4.51 -44.77
C THR A 4 14.27 5.66 -43.93
N ALA A 5 13.52 6.75 -43.82
CA ALA A 5 13.57 7.71 -42.71
C ALA A 5 13.36 6.99 -41.36
N ILE A 6 13.77 7.53 -40.21
CA ILE A 6 12.93 8.30 -39.26
C ILE A 6 13.86 8.54 -38.05
N LEU A 7 14.35 9.76 -37.82
CA LEU A 7 13.80 10.78 -36.90
C LEU A 7 13.66 10.34 -35.42
N PHE A 8 14.56 10.91 -34.61
CA PHE A 8 14.46 11.31 -33.20
C PHE A 8 13.45 10.59 -32.30
N THR A 9 13.96 9.86 -31.30
CA THR A 9 13.18 9.53 -30.10
C THR A 9 13.71 10.30 -28.91
N LEU A 10 12.88 11.25 -28.49
CA LEU A 10 12.98 12.10 -27.31
C LEU A 10 12.69 11.24 -26.07
N ALA A 11 13.54 11.29 -25.04
CA ALA A 11 13.21 10.76 -23.72
C ALA A 11 13.36 11.90 -22.70
N ALA A 12 12.29 12.67 -22.52
CA ALA A 12 12.15 13.56 -21.38
C ALA A 12 11.83 12.70 -20.15
N ALA A 13 12.84 12.46 -19.31
CA ALA A 13 12.64 11.83 -18.02
C ALA A 13 11.97 12.85 -17.09
N VAL A 14 10.68 12.66 -16.83
CA VAL A 14 9.98 13.42 -15.77
C VAL A 14 10.39 12.78 -14.44
N ALA A 15 11.26 13.45 -13.70
CA ALA A 15 11.50 13.11 -12.30
C ALA A 15 10.27 13.56 -11.52
N VAL A 16 9.38 12.62 -11.19
CA VAL A 16 8.29 12.86 -10.25
C VAL A 16 8.89 12.88 -8.85
N ASN A 17 9.12 14.09 -8.33
CA ASN A 17 9.39 14.28 -6.91
C ASN A 17 8.07 14.01 -6.15
N ALA A 18 7.88 12.77 -5.69
CA ALA A 18 6.84 12.44 -4.73
C ALA A 18 7.20 13.12 -3.40
N SER A 19 6.66 14.31 -3.19
CA SER A 19 6.68 14.98 -1.89
C SER A 19 5.92 14.10 -0.90
N ALA A 20 6.61 13.55 0.10
CA ALA A 20 5.99 12.85 1.23
C ALA A 20 4.97 13.78 1.88
N THR A 21 3.69 13.53 1.63
CA THR A 21 2.60 14.31 2.22
C THR A 21 2.19 13.65 3.54
N PRO A 22 2.23 14.36 4.68
CA PRO A 22 1.77 13.84 5.97
C PRO A 22 0.26 13.50 6.01
N GLN A 23 -0.47 13.70 4.91
CA GLN A 23 -1.89 13.41 4.78
C GLN A 23 -2.21 11.93 4.55
N LEU A 24 -1.29 11.13 4.01
CA LEU A 24 -1.52 9.70 3.75
C LEU A 24 -1.55 8.89 5.06
N GLU A 25 -0.58 9.09 5.95
CA GLU A 25 -0.49 8.31 7.19
C GLU A 25 -1.74 8.38 8.10
N THR A 26 -2.40 9.54 8.15
CA THR A 26 -3.63 9.70 8.97
C THR A 26 -4.85 9.07 8.32
N ARG A 27 -4.84 8.89 6.99
CA ARG A 27 -5.99 8.44 6.20
C ARG A 27 -6.01 6.93 5.97
N ASP A 28 -4.84 6.30 6.07
CA ASP A 28 -4.61 4.88 5.80
C ASP A 28 -4.74 4.01 7.07
N THR A 29 -4.69 4.65 8.24
CA THR A 29 -4.89 4.01 9.53
C THR A 29 -6.37 3.94 9.92
N CYS A 30 -6.68 3.07 10.89
CA CYS A 30 -8.06 2.85 11.33
C CYS A 30 -8.63 4.02 12.17
N GLY A 31 -7.78 4.93 12.66
CA GLY A 31 -8.15 6.06 13.51
C GLY A 31 -7.71 5.86 14.97
N ALA A 32 -8.19 6.74 15.86
CA ALA A 32 -7.86 6.68 17.28
C ALA A 32 -8.38 5.38 17.93
N GLY A 33 -7.55 4.75 18.78
CA GLY A 33 -7.90 3.53 19.51
C GLY A 33 -7.52 2.22 18.83
N TYR A 34 -6.97 2.27 17.61
CA TYR A 34 -6.48 1.09 16.88
C TYR A 34 -4.97 0.90 17.08
N GLY A 35 -4.51 -0.34 16.93
CA GLY A 35 -3.10 -0.70 17.03
C GLY A 35 -2.29 -0.23 15.82
N GLY A 36 -0.97 -0.07 16.00
CA GLY A 36 -0.06 0.24 14.90
C GLY A 36 0.04 -0.89 13.87
N ASP A 37 -0.43 -2.09 14.23
CA ASP A 37 -0.58 -3.25 13.37
C ASP A 37 -1.83 -3.20 12.47
N GLN A 38 -2.66 -2.15 12.54
CA GLN A 38 -3.94 -2.09 11.84
C GLN A 38 -3.96 -1.03 10.73
N ARG A 39 -4.55 -1.39 9.59
CA ARG A 39 -4.77 -0.52 8.42
C ARG A 39 -6.19 -0.66 7.91
N ARG A 40 -6.71 0.41 7.31
CA ARG A 40 -8.08 0.43 6.81
C ARG A 40 -8.13 -0.20 5.42
N THR A 41 -8.82 -1.33 5.28
CA THR A 41 -9.01 -1.99 3.98
C THR A 41 -9.63 -1.02 2.97
N ASN A 42 -9.17 -1.04 1.72
CA ASN A 42 -9.52 -0.14 0.62
C ASN A 42 -9.12 1.34 0.83
N SER A 43 -8.33 1.65 1.86
CA SER A 43 -7.70 2.98 1.98
C SER A 43 -6.39 3.04 1.18
N PRO A 44 -5.91 4.25 0.84
CA PRO A 44 -4.61 4.42 0.20
C PRO A 44 -3.48 3.80 1.02
N CYS A 45 -2.33 3.56 0.39
CA CYS A 45 -1.13 3.15 1.10
C CYS A 45 0.13 3.64 0.38
N GLU A 46 1.15 3.95 1.16
CA GLU A 46 2.47 4.31 0.64
C GLU A 46 3.20 3.09 0.07
N SER A 47 3.84 3.27 -1.10
CA SER A 47 4.64 2.22 -1.75
C SER A 47 5.80 1.71 -0.89
N SER A 48 6.27 2.53 0.06
CA SER A 48 7.30 2.16 1.05
C SER A 48 6.87 1.07 2.03
N ASN A 49 5.56 0.75 2.11
CA ASN A 49 5.08 -0.40 2.87
C ASN A 49 5.49 -1.73 2.22
N GLY A 50 5.75 -1.75 0.91
CA GLY A 50 6.23 -2.94 0.20
C GLY A 50 5.32 -4.16 0.41
N ASP A 51 5.92 -5.24 0.90
CA ASP A 51 5.29 -6.53 1.21
C ASP A 51 4.90 -6.68 2.68
N ARG A 52 4.91 -5.59 3.47
CA ARG A 52 4.47 -5.66 4.86
C ARG A 52 2.98 -5.98 4.93
N HIS A 53 2.68 -6.91 5.82
CA HIS A 53 1.32 -7.33 6.13
C HIS A 53 0.84 -6.67 7.42
N PHE A 54 -0.35 -6.11 7.37
CA PHE A 54 -1.05 -5.52 8.52
C PHE A 54 -2.41 -6.17 8.68
N CYS A 55 -3.07 -5.94 9.81
CA CYS A 55 -4.44 -6.38 10.02
C CYS A 55 -5.45 -5.35 9.51
N GLY A 56 -6.60 -5.82 9.03
CA GLY A 56 -7.79 -4.99 8.91
C GLY A 56 -8.21 -4.41 10.26
N CYS A 57 -8.96 -3.31 10.23
CA CYS A 57 -9.44 -2.65 11.45
C CYS A 57 -10.29 -3.56 12.34
N ASP A 58 -11.07 -4.46 11.73
CA ASP A 58 -11.90 -5.47 12.37
C ASP A 58 -11.13 -6.74 12.79
N ARG A 59 -9.84 -6.82 12.46
CA ARG A 59 -8.96 -7.98 12.66
C ARG A 59 -9.46 -9.25 11.97
N THR A 60 -10.35 -9.16 10.98
CA THR A 60 -10.87 -10.35 10.27
C THR A 60 -10.07 -10.70 9.03
N GLY A 61 -9.10 -9.88 8.64
CA GLY A 61 -8.25 -10.15 7.49
C GLY A 61 -6.86 -9.54 7.60
N VAL A 62 -5.92 -10.11 6.84
CA VAL A 62 -4.58 -9.58 6.61
C VAL A 62 -4.62 -8.75 5.33
N VAL A 63 -4.07 -7.53 5.39
CA VAL A 63 -3.99 -6.59 4.27
C VAL A 63 -2.54 -6.31 3.86
N GLN A 64 -2.34 -6.13 2.56
CA GLN A 64 -1.07 -5.73 1.95
C GLN A 64 -1.28 -4.51 1.07
N CYS A 65 -0.26 -3.66 0.96
CA CYS A 65 -0.28 -2.51 0.06
C CYS A 65 -0.08 -2.97 -1.40
N ILE A 66 -1.15 -2.99 -2.20
CA ILE A 66 -1.12 -3.42 -3.59
C ILE A 66 -1.63 -2.27 -4.47
N GLY A 67 -0.81 -1.82 -5.41
CA GLY A 67 -1.19 -0.73 -6.32
C GLY A 67 -1.54 0.59 -5.61
N GLY A 68 -0.96 0.84 -4.44
CA GLY A 68 -1.25 2.03 -3.62
C GLY A 68 -2.55 1.95 -2.82
N THR A 69 -3.13 0.76 -2.65
CA THR A 69 -4.31 0.52 -1.80
C THR A 69 -4.10 -0.66 -0.85
N TRP A 70 -4.51 -0.53 0.41
CA TRP A 70 -4.58 -1.64 1.36
C TRP A 70 -5.63 -2.66 0.90
N SER A 71 -5.16 -3.78 0.36
CA SER A 71 -5.98 -4.84 -0.19
C SER A 71 -5.92 -6.05 0.72
N GLU A 72 -7.06 -6.67 1.00
CA GLU A 72 -7.09 -7.93 1.74
C GLU A 72 -6.48 -9.06 0.91
N ILE A 73 -5.52 -9.76 1.51
CA ILE A 73 -4.81 -10.88 0.88
C ILE A 73 -5.13 -12.22 1.54
N GLN A 74 -5.68 -12.19 2.76
CA GLN A 74 -6.08 -13.38 3.51
C GLN A 74 -7.23 -13.02 4.46
N ASP A 75 -8.29 -13.82 4.41
CA ASP A 75 -9.44 -13.75 5.32
C ASP A 75 -9.20 -14.69 6.52
N CYS A 76 -9.22 -14.13 7.74
CA CYS A 76 -9.09 -14.83 9.03
C CYS A 76 -10.43 -15.35 9.57
N HIS A 77 -11.57 -15.00 8.94
CA HIS A 77 -12.96 -15.37 9.24
C HIS A 77 -13.49 -14.83 10.58
N SER A 78 -12.60 -14.46 11.50
CA SER A 78 -12.90 -13.96 12.83
C SER A 78 -11.85 -12.93 13.22
N GLY A 79 -12.12 -12.12 14.25
CA GLY A 79 -11.26 -11.03 14.72
C GLY A 79 -9.97 -11.48 15.40
N THR A 80 -9.22 -12.41 14.80
CA THR A 80 -8.01 -13.03 15.35
C THR A 80 -6.72 -12.48 14.76
N CYS A 81 -6.80 -11.65 13.71
CA CYS A 81 -5.60 -11.09 13.11
C CYS A 81 -4.80 -10.27 14.14
N HIS A 82 -3.50 -10.53 14.20
CA HIS A 82 -2.55 -9.80 15.04
C HIS A 82 -1.21 -9.63 14.35
N GLY A 83 -0.50 -8.53 14.66
CA GLY A 83 0.83 -8.24 14.13
C GLY A 83 1.58 -7.23 14.99
N GLY A 84 2.71 -6.73 14.47
CA GLY A 84 3.47 -5.64 15.06
C GLY A 84 3.28 -4.32 14.34
N ASN A 85 3.82 -3.24 14.91
CA ASN A 85 3.79 -1.90 14.30
C ASN A 85 4.58 -1.85 12.97
N ASP A 86 5.55 -2.75 12.79
CA ASP A 86 6.36 -2.87 11.58
C ASP A 86 5.79 -3.89 10.58
N GLY A 87 4.57 -4.40 10.83
CA GLY A 87 3.89 -5.41 10.03
C GLY A 87 3.99 -6.82 10.62
N GLY A 88 3.98 -7.84 9.76
CA GLY A 88 4.02 -9.25 10.16
C GLY A 88 2.67 -9.79 10.63
N ALA A 89 1.57 -9.21 10.15
CA ALA A 89 0.22 -9.65 10.50
C ALA A 89 -0.06 -11.08 10.05
N VAL A 90 -0.67 -11.85 10.96
CA VAL A 90 -1.13 -13.22 10.75
C VAL A 90 -2.51 -13.40 11.38
N CYS A 91 -3.26 -14.39 10.89
CA CYS A 91 -4.35 -15.02 11.65
C CYS A 91 -3.74 -16.01 12.66
#